data_AF-A0A059X569-F1
#
_entry.id   AF-A0A059X569-F1
#
_cell.length_a   1.000
_cell.length_b   1.000
_cell.length_c   1.000
_cell.angle_alpha   90.00
_cell.angle_beta   90.00
_cell.angle_gamma   90.00
#
_symmetry.space_group_name_H-M   'P 1'
#
loop_
_entity.id
_entity.type
_entity.pdbx_description
1 polymer ?
#
loop_
_entity_poly.entity_id
_entity_poly.type
_entity_poly.pdbx_seq_one_letter_code
_entity_poly.pdbx_strand_id
1 'polypeptide(L)'
;TVDKATANKVKALLDAQPDSTKQYYRIISKEQLDKDGYNPNIAFALTAEHDAAFNTESTGAAITSGKGGTHGHFPDTKNIRTGLVAHGPGIRKGAVIEEMNLRDMTPIMVKLLGIPFPKVDGKVPAGLLQ
;
A
#
# COMPACT_ATOMS: atom_id res chain seq x y z
N THR A 1 4.03 8.27 20.82
CA THR A 1 2.59 8.59 20.93
C THR A 1 2.27 9.71 19.96
N VAL A 2 1.15 9.64 19.24
CA VAL A 2 0.74 10.67 18.27
C VAL A 2 0.38 11.98 18.99
N ASP A 3 0.90 13.11 18.51
CA ASP A 3 0.42 14.44 18.90
C ASP A 3 -0.94 14.71 18.24
N LYS A 4 -2.01 14.51 19.03
CA LYS A 4 -3.39 14.68 18.57
C LYS A 4 -3.73 16.13 18.23
N ALA A 5 -3.15 17.10 18.93
CA ALA A 5 -3.45 18.51 18.69
C ALA A 5 -2.92 18.94 17.31
N THR A 6 -1.66 18.58 17.01
CA THR A 6 -1.06 18.84 15.70
C THR A 6 -1.78 18.05 14.61
N ALA A 7 -2.09 16.78 14.82
CA ALA A 7 -2.81 15.96 13.83
C ALA A 7 -4.18 16.56 13.47
N ASN A 8 -4.96 16.98 14.47
CA ASN A 8 -6.26 17.60 14.23
C ASN A 8 -6.14 18.92 13.47
N LYS A 9 -5.13 19.74 13.80
CA LYS A 9 -4.87 21.00 13.09
C LYS A 9 -4.49 20.75 11.62
N VAL A 10 -3.61 19.79 11.35
CA VAL A 10 -3.23 19.44 9.98
C VAL A 10 -4.44 18.90 9.20
N LYS A 11 -5.24 18.01 9.81
CA LYS A 11 -6.44 17.48 9.16
C LYS A 11 -7.42 18.61 8.80
N ALA A 12 -7.66 19.56 9.71
CA ALA A 12 -8.51 20.71 9.44
C ALA A 12 -7.98 21.57 8.27
N LEU A 13 -6.66 21.76 8.17
CA LEU A 13 -6.04 22.49 7.05
C LEU A 13 -6.21 21.77 5.70
N LEU A 14 -6.14 20.44 5.70
CA LEU A 14 -6.41 19.60 4.53
C LEU A 14 -7.89 19.66 4.15
N ASP A 15 -8.79 19.45 5.10
CA ASP A 15 -10.24 19.47 4.86
C ASP A 15 -10.73 20.84 4.33
N ALA A 16 -10.07 21.93 4.73
CA ALA A 16 -10.36 23.30 4.30
C ALA A 16 -9.83 23.68 2.90
N GLN A 17 -9.05 22.80 2.25
CA GLN A 17 -8.58 23.07 0.88
C GLN A 17 -9.76 23.15 -0.10
N PRO A 18 -9.65 23.93 -1.19
CA PRO A 18 -10.66 23.96 -2.23
C PRO A 18 -10.76 22.59 -2.93
N ASP A 19 -11.93 22.28 -3.49
CA ASP A 19 -12.16 21.01 -4.19
C ASP A 19 -11.19 20.80 -5.36
N SER A 20 -10.77 21.90 -6.01
CA SER A 20 -9.76 21.90 -7.06
C SER A 20 -8.42 21.31 -6.60
N THR A 21 -8.10 21.39 -5.31
CA THR A 21 -6.91 20.78 -4.70
C THR A 21 -7.23 19.43 -4.07
N LYS A 22 -8.35 19.31 -3.32
CA LYS A 22 -8.72 18.08 -2.60
C LYS A 22 -8.92 16.88 -3.52
N GLN A 23 -9.35 17.09 -4.77
CA GLN A 23 -9.49 15.99 -5.72
C GLN A 23 -8.20 15.18 -5.91
N TYR A 24 -7.01 15.75 -5.70
CA TYR A 24 -5.73 15.07 -5.94
C TYR A 24 -5.20 14.25 -4.77
N TYR A 25 -5.89 14.21 -3.63
CA TYR A 25 -5.48 13.37 -2.51
C TYR A 25 -6.65 12.83 -1.72
N ARG A 26 -6.43 11.67 -1.09
CA ARG A 26 -7.34 11.07 -0.13
C ARG A 26 -6.62 10.89 1.21
N ILE A 27 -7.32 11.25 2.29
CA ILE A 27 -6.85 11.01 3.65
C ILE A 27 -7.14 9.55 4.01
N ILE A 28 -6.10 8.81 4.37
CA ILE A 28 -6.19 7.44 4.87
C ILE A 28 -6.23 7.48 6.39
N SER A 29 -7.36 7.04 6.94
CA SER A 29 -7.64 7.05 8.38
C SER A 29 -6.74 6.10 9.17
N LYS A 30 -6.64 6.34 10.49
CA LYS A 30 -5.91 5.44 11.39
C LYS A 30 -6.49 4.04 11.37
N GLU A 31 -7.81 3.94 11.31
CA GLU A 31 -8.55 2.68 11.28
C GLU A 31 -8.24 1.87 10.01
N GLN A 32 -8.03 2.53 8.88
CA GLN A 32 -7.56 1.86 7.65
C GLN A 32 -6.12 1.39 7.79
N LEU A 33 -5.23 2.22 8.34
CA LEU A 33 -3.82 1.87 8.55
C LEU A 33 -3.65 0.71 9.54
N ASP A 34 -4.49 0.62 10.56
CA ASP A 34 -4.37 -0.43 11.58
C ASP A 34 -4.76 -1.82 11.07
N LYS A 35 -5.64 -1.90 10.07
CA LYS A 35 -6.07 -3.19 9.47
C LYS A 35 -4.92 -3.93 8.80
N ASP A 36 -3.99 -3.20 8.21
CA ASP A 36 -2.94 -3.76 7.36
C ASP A 36 -1.55 -3.76 8.00
N GLY A 37 -1.45 -3.46 9.30
CA GLY A 37 -0.19 -3.51 10.05
C GLY A 37 0.78 -2.39 9.70
N TYR A 38 0.28 -1.22 9.30
CA TYR A 38 1.11 -0.03 9.10
C TYR A 38 1.70 0.46 10.45
N ASN A 39 2.62 1.42 10.37
CA ASN A 39 3.25 1.97 11.58
C ASN A 39 2.20 2.54 12.56
N PRO A 40 2.10 1.98 13.78
CA PRO A 40 1.04 2.34 14.72
C PRO A 40 1.15 3.76 15.28
N ASN A 41 2.29 4.43 15.05
CA ASN A 41 2.56 5.79 15.51
C ASN A 41 2.15 6.88 14.50
N ILE A 42 1.54 6.52 13.37
CA ILE A 42 1.03 7.47 12.38
C ILE A 42 -0.39 7.89 12.77
N ALA A 43 -0.73 9.19 12.61
CA ALA A 43 -2.07 9.71 12.88
C ALA A 43 -3.05 9.40 11.74
N PHE A 44 -2.61 9.65 10.52
CA PHE A 44 -3.27 9.36 9.24
C PHE A 44 -2.21 9.48 8.15
N ALA A 45 -2.51 9.00 6.94
CA ALA A 45 -1.64 9.16 5.77
C ALA A 45 -2.39 9.88 4.65
N LEU A 46 -1.65 10.31 3.63
CA LEU A 46 -2.20 10.80 2.37
C LEU A 46 -1.83 9.84 1.25
N THR A 47 -2.79 9.55 0.38
CA THR A 47 -2.52 8.95 -0.93
C THR A 47 -2.87 9.96 -2.01
N ALA A 48 -2.06 10.03 -3.05
CA ALA A 48 -2.38 10.82 -4.23
C ALA A 48 -3.46 10.10 -5.06
N GLU A 49 -4.33 10.88 -5.69
CA GLU A 49 -5.45 10.45 -6.53
C GLU A 49 -5.40 11.22 -7.86
N HIS A 50 -6.19 10.79 -8.86
CA HIS A 50 -6.26 11.45 -10.17
C HIS A 50 -4.89 11.65 -10.84
N ASP A 51 -4.08 10.58 -10.86
CA ASP A 51 -2.73 10.53 -11.46
C ASP A 51 -1.72 11.54 -10.87
N ALA A 52 -2.01 12.10 -9.70
CA ALA A 52 -1.09 13.01 -9.01
C ALA A 52 0.06 12.27 -8.29
N ALA A 53 1.09 13.04 -7.94
CA ALA A 53 2.21 12.61 -7.12
C ALA A 53 2.57 13.69 -6.10
N PHE A 54 3.07 13.29 -4.92
CA PHE A 54 3.67 14.23 -3.98
C PHE A 54 5.12 14.52 -4.37
N ASN A 55 5.51 15.79 -4.32
CA ASN A 55 6.90 16.23 -4.49
C ASN A 55 7.45 16.77 -3.15
N THR A 56 8.69 17.24 -3.15
CA THR A 56 9.38 17.72 -1.94
C THR A 56 9.26 19.23 -1.72
N GLU A 57 8.56 19.95 -2.59
CA GLU A 57 8.42 21.41 -2.48
C GLU A 57 7.48 21.76 -1.33
N SER A 58 7.91 22.68 -0.47
CA SER A 58 7.15 23.14 0.70
C SER A 58 6.57 24.54 0.52
N THR A 59 6.88 25.21 -0.60
CA THR A 59 6.42 26.56 -0.92
C THR A 59 5.93 26.61 -2.37
N GLY A 60 5.15 27.65 -2.71
CA GLY A 60 4.60 27.83 -4.06
C GLY A 60 3.18 27.28 -4.22
N ALA A 61 2.81 27.02 -5.47
CA ALA A 61 1.48 26.50 -5.80
C ALA A 61 1.34 25.04 -5.33
N ALA A 62 0.21 24.73 -4.68
CA ALA A 62 -0.06 23.37 -4.19
C ALA A 62 -0.15 22.33 -5.31
N ILE A 63 -0.61 22.75 -6.51
CA ILE A 63 -0.73 21.90 -7.69
C ILE A 63 0.12 22.48 -8.81
N THR A 64 0.96 21.64 -9.40
CA THR A 64 1.80 21.97 -10.55
C THR A 64 1.71 20.85 -11.59
N SER A 65 2.02 21.15 -12.85
CA SER A 65 2.05 20.15 -13.91
C SER A 65 3.21 19.17 -13.70
N GLY A 66 2.91 17.87 -13.70
CA GLY A 66 3.89 16.78 -13.66
C GLY A 66 4.05 16.08 -15.00
N LYS A 67 5.04 15.16 -15.08
CA LYS A 67 5.23 14.26 -16.22
C LYS A 67 5.72 12.89 -15.76
N GLY A 68 5.33 11.84 -16.48
CA GLY A 68 5.71 10.45 -16.20
C GLY A 68 4.72 9.71 -15.31
N GLY A 69 5.08 8.48 -14.92
CA GLY A 69 4.33 7.69 -13.93
C GLY A 69 4.94 7.80 -12.54
N THR A 70 4.14 7.52 -11.52
CA THR A 70 4.57 7.48 -10.12
C THR A 70 4.13 6.19 -9.44
N HIS A 71 4.58 5.98 -8.21
CA HIS A 71 4.24 4.83 -7.37
C HIS A 71 3.97 5.30 -5.93
N GLY A 72 3.55 4.37 -5.07
CA GLY A 72 3.35 4.65 -3.64
C GLY A 72 1.92 5.08 -3.27
N HIS A 73 0.97 4.93 -4.19
CA HIS A 73 -0.45 5.06 -3.88
C HIS A 73 -0.90 3.99 -2.88
N PHE A 74 -1.99 4.27 -2.16
CA PHE A 74 -2.60 3.32 -1.24
C PHE A 74 -3.04 2.05 -2.00
N PRO A 75 -2.76 0.83 -1.49
CA PRO A 75 -2.84 -0.39 -2.28
C PRO A 75 -4.25 -1.00 -2.39
N ASP A 76 -5.29 -0.15 -2.53
CA ASP A 76 -6.70 -0.56 -2.54
C ASP A 76 -7.37 -0.53 -3.92
N THR A 77 -6.61 -0.29 -4.99
CA THR A 77 -7.09 -0.31 -6.38
C THR A 77 -6.36 -1.35 -7.22
N LYS A 78 -6.93 -1.75 -8.38
CA LYS A 78 -6.25 -2.68 -9.30
C LYS A 78 -5.03 -2.07 -9.99
N ASN A 79 -5.00 -0.74 -10.15
CA ASN A 79 -3.94 -0.03 -10.89
C ASN A 79 -2.58 -0.08 -10.18
N ILE A 80 -2.56 -0.32 -8.87
CA ILE A 80 -1.33 -0.37 -8.07
C ILE A 80 -0.92 -1.80 -7.69
N ARG A 81 -1.64 -2.81 -8.17
CA ARG A 81 -1.32 -4.22 -7.94
C ARG A 81 -0.21 -4.67 -8.88
N THR A 82 0.69 -5.50 -8.36
CA THR A 82 1.72 -6.19 -9.15
C THR A 82 1.29 -7.60 -9.52
N GLY A 83 1.94 -8.20 -10.51
CA GLY A 83 1.75 -9.59 -10.92
C GLY A 83 2.78 -10.54 -10.32
N LEU A 84 2.41 -11.81 -10.20
CA LEU A 84 3.30 -12.91 -9.84
C LEU A 84 3.24 -13.98 -10.95
N VAL A 85 4.41 -14.41 -11.42
CA VAL A 85 4.56 -15.60 -12.27
C VAL A 85 5.57 -16.52 -11.60
N ALA A 86 5.16 -17.77 -11.34
CA ALA A 86 6.00 -18.77 -10.70
C ALA A 86 6.06 -20.04 -11.54
N HIS A 87 7.26 -20.61 -11.69
CA HIS A 87 7.49 -21.85 -12.41
C HIS A 87 8.68 -22.58 -11.79
N GLY A 88 8.53 -23.90 -11.60
CA GLY A 88 9.62 -24.74 -11.14
C GLY A 88 9.15 -25.88 -10.23
N PRO A 89 10.10 -26.62 -9.62
CA PRO A 89 9.81 -27.69 -8.67
C PRO A 89 8.92 -27.21 -7.52
N GLY A 90 7.95 -28.03 -7.13
CA GLY A 90 7.01 -27.72 -6.05
C GLY A 90 5.92 -26.71 -6.42
N ILE A 91 5.99 -26.02 -7.56
CA ILE A 91 4.89 -25.20 -8.09
C ILE A 91 3.91 -26.09 -8.87
N ARG A 92 2.62 -25.93 -8.63
CA ARG A 92 1.57 -26.65 -9.36
C ARG A 92 1.43 -26.07 -10.76
N LYS A 93 1.50 -26.95 -11.77
CA LYS A 93 1.29 -26.56 -13.17
C LYS A 93 -0.14 -26.05 -13.39
N GLY A 94 -0.27 -24.91 -14.05
CA GLY A 94 -1.57 -24.32 -14.39
C GLY A 94 -2.31 -23.72 -13.19
N ALA A 95 -1.65 -23.55 -12.04
CA ALA A 95 -2.24 -22.85 -10.92
C ALA A 95 -2.52 -21.38 -11.29
N VAL A 96 -3.72 -20.91 -10.94
CA VAL A 96 -4.14 -19.52 -11.08
C VAL A 96 -4.52 -19.01 -9.70
N ILE A 97 -3.96 -17.86 -9.32
CA ILE A 97 -4.30 -17.15 -8.10
C ILE A 97 -4.89 -15.81 -8.52
N GLU A 98 -6.17 -15.60 -8.21
CA GLU A 98 -6.86 -14.35 -8.54
C GLU A 98 -6.24 -13.14 -7.81
N GLU A 99 -5.95 -13.31 -6.51
CA GLU A 99 -5.35 -12.29 -5.66
C GLU A 99 -4.66 -12.94 -4.45
N MET A 100 -3.54 -12.37 -4.03
CA MET A 100 -2.81 -12.75 -2.82
C MET A 100 -2.10 -11.55 -2.21
N ASN A 101 -1.76 -11.62 -0.93
CA ASN A 101 -0.98 -10.56 -0.29
C ASN A 101 0.50 -10.71 -0.67
N LEU A 102 1.23 -9.61 -0.87
CA LEU A 102 2.68 -9.70 -1.15
C LEU A 102 3.44 -10.42 -0.02
N ARG A 103 2.96 -10.33 1.23
CA ARG A 103 3.53 -11.03 2.39
C ARG A 103 3.45 -12.55 2.29
N ASP A 104 2.52 -13.08 1.48
CA ASP A 104 2.36 -14.52 1.23
C ASP A 104 3.58 -15.13 0.52
N MET A 105 4.46 -14.31 -0.09
CA MET A 105 5.71 -14.79 -0.67
C MET A 105 6.65 -15.43 0.36
N THR A 106 6.65 -14.94 1.60
CA THR A 106 7.49 -15.50 2.67
C THR A 106 7.15 -16.96 2.96
N PRO A 107 5.89 -17.34 3.32
CA PRO A 107 5.55 -18.75 3.55
C PRO A 107 5.74 -19.64 2.31
N ILE A 108 5.57 -19.11 1.09
CA ILE A 108 5.86 -19.84 -0.16
C ILE A 108 7.33 -20.24 -0.21
N MET A 109 8.25 -19.28 -0.02
CA MET A 109 9.69 -19.54 -0.09
C MET A 109 10.15 -20.45 1.06
N VAL A 110 9.63 -20.24 2.27
CA VAL A 110 9.91 -21.10 3.43
C VAL A 110 9.55 -22.55 3.13
N LYS A 111 8.37 -22.79 2.52
CA LYS A 111 7.90 -24.14 2.18
C LYS A 111 8.73 -24.77 1.05
N LEU A 112 9.03 -24.02 -0.01
CA LEU A 112 9.79 -24.51 -1.17
C LEU A 112 11.24 -24.85 -0.81
N LEU A 113 11.86 -24.05 0.06
CA LEU A 113 13.27 -24.19 0.43
C LEU A 113 13.50 -25.06 1.68
N GLY A 114 12.44 -25.46 2.37
CA GLY A 114 12.56 -26.26 3.60
C GLY A 114 13.22 -25.49 4.77
N ILE A 115 13.06 -24.17 4.82
CA ILE A 115 13.70 -23.32 5.84
C ILE A 115 12.91 -23.43 7.15
N PRO A 116 13.57 -23.67 8.31
CA PRO A 116 12.90 -23.61 9.60
C PRO A 116 12.57 -22.15 9.94
N PHE A 117 11.31 -21.75 9.73
CA PHE A 117 10.81 -20.41 10.04
C PHE A 117 9.50 -20.52 10.83
N PRO A 118 9.54 -20.56 12.17
CA PRO A 118 8.41 -21.01 12.99
C PRO A 118 7.21 -20.05 13.00
N LYS A 119 7.42 -18.76 12.68
CA LYS A 119 6.35 -17.77 12.62
C LYS A 119 6.50 -16.94 11.35
N VAL A 120 5.59 -17.12 10.41
CA VAL A 120 5.52 -16.35 9.16
C VAL A 120 4.21 -15.56 9.12
N ASP A 121 4.27 -14.34 8.60
CA ASP A 121 3.07 -13.61 8.21
C ASP A 121 2.63 -14.05 6.80
N GLY A 122 1.32 -13.98 6.55
CA GLY A 122 0.73 -14.45 5.29
C GLY A 122 0.42 -15.95 5.28
N LYS A 123 0.12 -16.48 4.10
CA LYS A 123 -0.26 -17.88 3.88
C LYS A 123 0.18 -18.36 2.51
N VAL A 124 0.34 -19.68 2.34
CA VAL A 124 0.50 -20.26 1.00
C VAL A 124 -0.88 -20.25 0.31
N PRO A 125 -1.05 -19.60 -0.86
CA PRO A 125 -2.30 -19.65 -1.60
C PRO A 125 -2.69 -21.08 -1.95
N ALA A 126 -3.99 -21.39 -1.79
CA ALA A 126 -4.49 -22.72 -2.06
C ALA A 126 -4.22 -23.13 -3.51
N GLY A 127 -3.70 -24.34 -3.71
CA GLY A 127 -3.40 -24.86 -5.03
C GLY A 127 -2.13 -24.30 -5.70
N LEU A 128 -1.40 -23.34 -5.09
CA LEU A 128 -0.15 -22.85 -5.68
C LEU A 128 0.95 -23.91 -5.70
N LEU A 129 1.11 -24.62 -4.58
CA LEU A 129 2.15 -25.64 -4.42
C LEU A 129 1.58 -27.04 -4.68
N GLN A 130 2.48 -27.98 -5.01
CA GLN A 130 2.17 -29.40 -5.19
C GLN A 130 1.75 -30.07 -3.88
#